data_AF-A0A7Y4ZQL3-F1
#
_entry.id   AF-A0A7Y4ZQL3-F1
#
_cell.length_a   1.000
_cell.length_b   1.000
_cell.length_c   1.000
_cell.angle_alpha   90.00
_cell.angle_beta   90.00
_cell.angle_gamma   90.00
#
_symmetry.space_group_name_H-M   'P 1'
#
loop_
_entity.id
_entity.type
_entity.pdbx_description
1 polymer ?
#
loop_
_entity_poly.entity_id
_entity_poly.type
_entity_poly.pdbx_seq_one_letter_code
_entity_poly.pdbx_strand_id
1 'polypeptide(L)'
;MDPLVDRARAGDRVALELLLSRLAPAIHRFGMRMCKNAEDADDVLQDTLLNVATHLDGFEGRSSLTSWVFALTRSACARRRRGLKNQPPVADDTAPEAVSGAPSPESQAEQAELT
;
A
#
# COMPACT_ATOMS: atom_id res chain seq x y z
N MET A 1 19.31 16.72 16.23
CA MET A 1 18.17 16.44 15.37
C MET A 1 18.43 17.15 14.04
N ASP A 2 17.90 16.69 12.90
CA ASP A 2 18.14 17.34 11.61
C ASP A 2 17.52 18.76 11.63
N PRO A 3 18.28 19.84 11.38
CA PRO A 3 17.76 21.21 11.40
C PRO A 3 16.54 21.43 10.50
N LEU A 4 16.41 20.67 9.42
CA LEU A 4 15.24 20.74 8.57
C LEU A 4 13.98 20.22 9.27
N VAL A 5 14.12 19.12 10.01
CA VAL A 5 13.02 18.51 10.78
C VAL A 5 12.57 19.45 11.89
N ASP A 6 13.50 20.08 12.61
CA ASP A 6 13.18 21.01 13.68
C ASP A 6 12.39 22.23 13.17
N ARG A 7 12.80 22.81 12.04
CA ARG A 7 12.04 23.92 11.41
C ARG A 7 10.66 23.49 10.93
N ALA A 8 10.56 22.33 10.29
CA ALA A 8 9.28 21.80 9.82
C ALA A 8 8.31 21.57 10.99
N ARG A 9 8.81 21.07 12.14
CA ARG A 9 8.03 20.94 13.39
C ARG A 9 7.60 22.28 13.97
N ALA A 10 8.39 23.33 13.79
CA ALA A 10 8.05 24.69 14.19
C ALA A 10 7.05 25.40 13.24
N GLY A 11 6.55 24.70 12.21
CA GLY A 11 5.56 25.24 11.27
C GLY A 11 6.16 25.93 10.04
N ASP A 12 7.47 25.82 9.81
CA ASP A 12 8.09 26.28 8.56
C ASP A 12 7.60 25.42 7.38
N ARG A 13 6.68 25.98 6.59
CA ARG A 13 6.08 25.32 5.43
C ARG A 13 7.11 24.93 4.38
N VAL A 14 8.13 25.76 4.15
CA VAL A 14 9.18 25.47 3.15
C VAL A 14 10.05 24.30 3.63
N ALA A 15 10.36 24.27 4.93
CA ALA A 15 11.07 23.14 5.52
C ALA A 15 10.26 21.84 5.40
N LEU A 16 8.95 21.89 5.63
CA LEU A 16 8.06 20.73 5.50
C LEU A 16 8.00 20.25 4.04
N GLU A 17 7.78 21.13 3.07
CA GLU A 17 7.74 20.78 1.65
C GLU A 17 9.03 20.12 1.16
N LEU A 18 10.18 20.66 1.55
CA LEU A 18 11.49 20.07 1.27
C LEU A 18 11.64 18.67 1.86
N LEU A 19 11.15 18.49 3.10
CA LEU A 19 11.22 17.20 3.78
C LEU A 19 10.33 16.16 3.07
N LEU A 20 9.08 16.51 2.76
CA LEU A 20 8.15 15.64 2.05
C LEU A 20 8.68 15.28 0.65
N SER A 21 9.23 16.24 -0.07
CA SER A 21 9.84 16.02 -1.40
C SER A 21 11.02 15.05 -1.34
N ARG A 22 11.81 15.07 -0.27
CA ARG A 22 12.92 14.12 -0.06
C ARG A 22 12.45 12.72 0.29
N LEU A 23 11.35 12.62 1.04
CA LEU A 23 10.79 11.34 1.47
C LEU A 23 10.01 10.64 0.34
N ALA A 24 9.32 11.38 -0.51
CA ALA A 24 8.40 10.84 -1.50
C ALA A 24 9.03 9.73 -2.40
N PRO A 25 10.22 9.91 -2.99
CA PRO A 25 10.81 8.86 -3.83
C PRO A 25 11.17 7.59 -3.05
N ALA A 26 11.58 7.74 -1.78
CA ALA A 26 11.93 6.60 -0.93
C ALA A 26 10.67 5.84 -0.48
N ILE A 27 9.62 6.56 -0.11
CA ILE A 27 8.30 5.98 0.22
C ILE A 27 7.76 5.24 -0.99
N HIS A 28 7.71 5.88 -2.16
CA HIS A 28 7.18 5.27 -3.37
C HIS A 28 7.91 3.97 -3.74
N ARG A 29 9.26 4.02 -3.80
CA ARG A 29 10.07 2.81 -4.06
C ARG A 29 9.84 1.70 -3.02
N PHE A 30 9.60 2.05 -1.76
CA PHE A 30 9.32 1.06 -0.72
C PHE A 30 7.88 0.52 -0.82
N GLY A 31 6.90 1.38 -1.10
CA GLY A 31 5.52 1.03 -1.38
C GLY A 31 5.40 0.05 -2.55
N MET A 32 6.08 0.32 -3.67
CA MET A 32 6.11 -0.58 -4.84
C MET A 32 6.58 -2.01 -4.53
N ARG A 33 7.37 -2.21 -3.48
CA ARG A 33 7.83 -3.54 -3.04
C ARG A 33 6.89 -4.21 -2.04
N MET A 34 6.06 -3.42 -1.35
CA MET A 34 5.24 -3.88 -0.23
C MET A 34 3.75 -3.98 -0.57
N CYS A 35 3.22 -3.06 -1.36
CA CYS A 35 1.84 -3.03 -1.80
C CYS A 35 1.59 -4.06 -2.91
N LYS A 36 0.31 -4.36 -3.20
CA LYS A 36 -0.06 -5.43 -4.16
C LYS A 36 0.17 -5.01 -5.61
N ASN A 37 -0.13 -3.75 -5.93
CA ASN A 37 -0.02 -3.16 -7.25
C ASN A 37 0.49 -1.71 -7.14
N ALA A 38 0.67 -1.06 -8.30
CA ALA A 38 1.17 0.31 -8.37
C ALA A 38 0.18 1.34 -7.81
N GLU A 39 -1.12 1.21 -8.10
CA GLU A 39 -2.16 2.12 -7.58
C GLU A 39 -2.18 2.14 -6.04
N ASP A 40 -2.12 0.97 -5.39
CA ASP A 40 -2.03 0.89 -3.92
C ASP A 40 -0.76 1.59 -3.41
N ALA A 41 0.35 1.52 -4.14
CA ALA A 41 1.60 2.16 -3.75
C ALA A 41 1.53 3.69 -3.87
N ASP A 42 0.87 4.21 -4.91
CA ASP A 42 0.64 5.65 -5.12
C ASP A 42 -0.30 6.22 -4.05
N ASP A 43 -1.36 5.50 -3.73
CA ASP A 43 -2.27 5.86 -2.65
C ASP A 43 -1.55 5.85 -1.29
N VAL A 44 -0.78 4.80 -0.99
CA VAL A 44 -0.02 4.71 0.25
C VAL A 44 1.05 5.79 0.34
N LEU A 45 1.66 6.18 -0.78
CA LEU A 45 2.58 7.32 -0.83
C LEU A 45 1.87 8.59 -0.36
N GLN A 46 0.71 8.91 -0.95
CA GLN A 46 -0.07 10.09 -0.60
C GLN A 46 -0.51 10.07 0.87
N ASP A 47 -1.09 8.96 1.33
CA ASP A 47 -1.53 8.77 2.71
C ASP A 47 -0.35 8.93 3.69
N THR A 48 0.82 8.38 3.36
CA THR A 48 2.01 8.48 4.21
C THR A 48 2.51 9.92 4.27
N LEU A 49 2.61 10.63 3.14
CA LEU A 49 3.05 12.02 3.10
C LEU A 49 2.09 12.94 3.87
N LEU A 50 0.78 12.72 3.74
CA LEU A 50 -0.24 13.43 4.51
C LEU A 50 -0.11 13.15 6.00
N ASN A 51 0.11 11.88 6.39
CA ASN A 51 0.31 11.52 7.79
C ASN A 51 1.55 12.19 8.38
N VAL A 52 2.66 12.21 7.64
CA VAL A 52 3.86 12.94 8.03
C VAL A 52 3.55 14.42 8.20
N ALA A 53 2.93 15.07 7.22
CA ALA A 53 2.62 16.49 7.27
C ALA A 53 1.73 16.89 8.46
N THR A 54 0.82 15.99 8.87
CA THR A 54 -0.16 16.23 9.93
C THR A 54 0.34 15.90 11.34
N HIS A 55 1.34 15.03 11.47
CA HIS A 55 1.79 14.52 12.79
C HIS A 55 3.30 14.72 13.03
N LEU A 56 4.00 15.47 12.16
CA LEU A 56 5.45 15.68 12.31
C LEU A 56 5.80 16.42 13.61
N ASP A 57 4.94 17.32 14.07
CA ASP A 57 5.08 18.07 15.33
C ASP A 57 5.28 17.14 16.54
N GLY A 58 4.52 16.04 16.59
CA GLY A 58 4.59 14.99 17.60
C GLY A 58 5.77 14.01 17.46
N PHE A 59 6.64 14.16 16.46
CA PHE A 59 7.79 13.30 16.30
C PHE A 59 8.89 13.61 17.34
N GLU A 60 9.03 12.72 18.33
CA GLU A 60 9.96 12.89 19.47
C GLU A 60 11.43 12.52 19.15
N GLY A 61 11.73 12.03 17.94
CA GLY A 61 13.09 11.66 17.56
C GLY A 61 13.62 10.38 18.24
N ARG A 62 12.75 9.55 18.83
CA ARG A 62 13.12 8.23 19.40
C ARG A 62 13.62 7.21 18.36
N SER A 63 13.42 7.50 17.08
CA SER A 63 13.96 6.77 15.93
C SER A 63 14.34 7.76 14.83
N SER A 64 14.95 7.31 13.74
CA SER A 64 15.13 8.17 12.56
C SER A 64 13.79 8.45 11.90
N LEU A 65 13.65 9.63 11.29
CA LEU A 65 12.44 9.99 10.54
C LEU A 65 12.13 8.96 9.44
N THR A 66 13.16 8.48 8.74
CA THR A 66 13.03 7.47 7.69
C THR A 66 12.47 6.15 8.24
N SER A 67 12.93 5.70 9.42
CA SER A 67 12.41 4.48 10.05
C SER A 67 10.94 4.63 10.43
N TRP A 68 10.56 5.78 10.99
CA TRP A 68 9.16 6.08 11.30
C TRP A 68 8.27 6.07 10.05
N VAL A 69 8.71 6.75 8.99
CA VAL A 69 8.02 6.80 7.70
C VAL A 69 7.85 5.41 7.09
N PHE A 70 8.89 4.58 7.08
CA PHE A 70 8.77 3.22 6.55
C PHE A 70 7.86 2.32 7.39
N ALA A 71 7.77 2.54 8.70
CA ALA A 71 6.81 1.83 9.54
C ALA A 71 5.36 2.20 9.18
N LEU A 72 5.10 3.48 8.89
CA LEU A 72 3.80 3.96 8.40
C LEU A 72 3.46 3.32 7.04
N THR A 73 4.37 3.42 6.06
CA THR A 73 4.19 2.85 4.71
C THR A 73 3.91 1.34 4.76
N ARG A 74 4.69 0.59 5.54
CA ARG A 74 4.49 -0.86 5.72
C ARG A 74 3.12 -1.16 6.31
N SER A 75 2.71 -0.42 7.32
CA SER A 75 1.42 -0.61 8.00
C SER A 75 0.25 -0.31 7.06
N ALA A 76 0.36 0.74 6.24
CA ALA A 76 -0.63 1.12 5.25
C ALA A 76 -0.78 0.07 4.14
N CYS A 77 0.32 -0.37 3.51
CA CYS A 77 0.28 -1.47 2.52
C CYS A 77 -0.31 -2.76 3.13
N ALA A 78 0.06 -3.11 4.38
CA ALA A 78 -0.47 -4.29 5.04
C ALA A 78 -1.99 -4.19 5.30
N ARG A 79 -2.48 -3.01 5.67
CA ARG A 79 -3.92 -2.75 5.87
C ARG A 79 -4.69 -2.92 4.57
N ARG A 80 -4.24 -2.32 3.47
CA ARG A 80 -4.88 -2.45 2.15
C ARG A 80 -4.97 -3.91 1.71
N ARG A 81 -3.85 -4.65 1.78
CA ARG A 81 -3.83 -6.09 1.48
C ARG A 81 -4.82 -6.91 2.31
N ARG A 82 -5.02 -6.57 3.60
CA ARG A 82 -5.99 -7.26 4.47
C ARG A 82 -7.43 -6.88 4.13
N GLY A 83 -7.69 -5.62 3.81
CA GLY A 83 -9.00 -5.15 3.35
C GLY A 83 -9.46 -5.87 2.08
N LEU A 84 -8.55 -6.12 1.13
CA LEU A 84 -8.81 -6.92 -0.06
C LEU A 84 -9.12 -8.41 0.23
N LYS A 85 -8.49 -9.01 1.26
CA LYS A 85 -8.78 -10.40 1.65
C LYS A 85 -10.17 -10.59 2.27
N ASN A 86 -10.73 -9.51 2.81
CA ASN A 86 -12.04 -9.50 3.45
C ASN A 86 -13.14 -8.95 2.53
N GLN A 87 -12.82 -8.63 1.28
CA GLN A 87 -13.81 -8.24 0.27
C GLN A 87 -14.36 -9.51 -0.40
N PRO A 88 -15.70 -9.65 -0.54
CA PRO A 88 -16.25 -10.67 -1.42
C PRO A 88 -15.68 -10.46 -2.83
N PRO A 89 -15.48 -11.53 -3.62
CA PRO A 89 -15.01 -11.37 -4.99
C PRO A 89 -15.95 -10.40 -5.71
N VAL A 90 -15.39 -9.32 -6.23
CA VAL A 90 -16.12 -8.39 -7.07
C VAL A 90 -16.52 -9.19 -8.30
N ALA A 91 -17.82 -9.47 -8.44
CA ALA A 91 -18.35 -10.02 -9.67
C ALA A 91 -18.11 -8.96 -10.75
N ASP A 92 -17.31 -9.31 -11.75
CA ASP A 92 -17.05 -8.48 -12.91
C ASP A 92 -18.38 -8.35 -13.69
N ASP A 93 -19.09 -7.25 -13.49
CA ASP A 93 -20.35 -6.91 -14.20
C ASP A 93 -20.03 -6.39 -15.61
N THR A 94 -19.24 -7.18 -16.37
CA THR A 94 -19.20 -7.08 -17.82
C THR A 94 -20.24 -8.05 -18.36
N ALA A 95 -21.46 -7.55 -18.58
CA ALA A 95 -22.59 -8.32 -19.09
C ALA A 95 -22.32 -8.92 -20.50
N PRO A 96 -23.04 -10.01 -20.87
CA PRO A 96 -22.52 -11.09 -21.70
C PRO A 96 -22.95 -11.02 -23.18
N GLU A 97 -22.10 -11.50 -24.10
CA GLU A 97 -22.56 -12.03 -25.38
C GLU A 97 -22.50 -13.57 -25.33
N ALA A 98 -23.67 -14.18 -25.45
CA ALA A 98 -23.92 -15.61 -25.37
C ALA A 98 -24.12 -16.22 -26.76
N VAL A 99 -23.47 -17.36 -27.01
CA VAL A 99 -23.96 -18.55 -27.77
C VAL A 99 -22.78 -19.54 -27.81
N SER A 100 -22.86 -20.86 -27.66
CA SER A 100 -23.91 -21.84 -27.36
C SER A 100 -23.19 -23.20 -27.23
N GLY A 101 -23.69 -24.10 -26.39
CA GLY A 101 -23.37 -25.54 -26.48
C GLY A 101 -23.02 -26.22 -25.17
N ALA A 102 -24.01 -26.50 -24.34
CA ALA A 102 -23.96 -27.48 -23.25
C ALA A 102 -23.88 -28.94 -23.79
N PRO A 103 -23.64 -30.01 -22.98
CA PRO A 103 -23.60 -30.04 -21.52
C PRO A 103 -22.40 -30.78 -20.87
N SER A 104 -22.21 -30.51 -19.56
CA SER A 104 -21.53 -31.33 -18.52
C SER A 104 -22.12 -32.77 -18.48
N PRO A 105 -21.58 -33.80 -17.77
CA PRO A 105 -20.78 -33.73 -16.54
C PRO A 105 -19.74 -34.87 -16.31
N GLU A 106 -19.01 -34.77 -15.19
CA GLU A 106 -18.56 -35.88 -14.33
C GLU A 106 -17.69 -37.06 -14.87
N SER A 107 -16.67 -37.38 -14.07
CA SER A 107 -15.99 -38.69 -13.92
C SER A 107 -14.60 -38.81 -14.55
N GLN A 108 -13.56 -38.66 -13.71
CA GLN A 108 -12.47 -39.64 -13.55
C GLN A 108 -11.50 -39.19 -12.45
N ALA A 109 -11.94 -39.35 -11.20
CA ALA A 109 -11.04 -39.54 -10.07
C ALA A 109 -10.98 -41.05 -9.79
N GLU A 110 -10.24 -41.81 -10.60
CA GLU A 110 -9.91 -43.21 -10.29
C GLU A 110 -8.86 -43.80 -11.23
N GLN A 111 -7.60 -43.35 -11.16
CA GLN A 111 -6.44 -44.16 -11.58
C GLN A 111 -5.21 -43.79 -10.73
N ALA A 112 -5.20 -44.25 -9.48
CA ALA A 112 -3.97 -44.46 -8.73
C ALA A 112 -3.81 -45.98 -8.52
N GLU A 113 -3.12 -46.57 -9.49
CA GLU A 113 -2.13 -47.63 -9.32
C GLU A 113 -2.57 -48.93 -8.61
N LEU A 114 -2.97 -49.89 -9.46
CA LEU A 114 -2.73 -51.30 -9.22
C LEU A 114 -1.36 -51.65 -9.85
N THR A 115 -0.36 -51.95 -9.04
CA THR A 115 0.71 -52.92 -9.35
C THR A 115 1.17 -53.55 -8.04
#